data_AF-A0A1I7H8Y7-F1
#
_entry.id   AF-A0A1I7H8Y7-F1
#
_cell.length_a   1.000
_cell.length_b   1.000
_cell.length_c   1.000
_cell.angle_alpha   90.00
_cell.angle_beta   90.00
_cell.angle_gamma   90.00
#
_symmetry.space_group_name_H-M   'P 1'
#
loop_
_entity.id
_entity.type
_entity.pdbx_description
1 polymer ?
#
loop_
_entity_poly.entity_id
_entity_poly.type
_entity_poly.pdbx_seq_one_letter_code
_entity_poly.pdbx_strand_id
1 'polypeptide(L)'
;MKLVEVYEKYKMIDGDFNLFLENLLEDKSHEYSHEVERKLTEYKNIYENLKVESDEIQIDEERSNDLRDLKYLIVDSYFLLIDLENFYKYKEIERFKMRAVNHINKRRRASFASYFSR
;
A
#
# COMPACT_ATOMS: atom_id res chain seq x y z
N MET A 1 -3.27 -4.05 -22.33
CA MET A 1 -3.42 -5.43 -21.80
C MET A 1 -3.76 -5.30 -20.33
N LYS A 2 -4.90 -5.85 -19.87
CA LYS A 2 -5.51 -5.56 -18.55
C LYS A 2 -4.51 -5.68 -17.38
N LEU A 3 -3.60 -6.66 -17.40
CA LEU A 3 -2.57 -6.82 -16.36
C LEU A 3 -1.63 -5.62 -16.23
N VAL A 4 -1.12 -5.09 -17.35
CA VAL A 4 -0.21 -3.93 -17.34
C VAL A 4 -0.95 -2.70 -16.84
N GLU A 5 -2.21 -2.52 -17.24
CA GLU A 5 -3.05 -1.41 -16.80
C GLU A 5 -3.28 -1.44 -15.29
N VAL A 6 -3.63 -2.60 -14.72
CA VAL A 6 -3.82 -2.74 -13.26
C VAL A 6 -2.49 -2.57 -12.51
N TYR A 7 -1.38 -3.04 -13.07
CA TYR A 7 -0.06 -2.85 -12.47
C TYR A 7 0.35 -1.36 -12.41
N GLU A 8 0.15 -0.60 -13.50
CA GLU A 8 0.44 0.83 -13.51
C GLU A 8 -0.48 1.62 -12.57
N LYS A 9 -1.77 1.28 -12.52
CA LYS A 9 -2.70 1.83 -11.51
C LYS A 9 -2.19 1.57 -10.09
N TYR A 10 -1.83 0.32 -9.78
CA TYR A 10 -1.28 -0.05 -8.47
C TYR A 10 -0.04 0.78 -8.14
N LYS A 11 0.91 0.93 -9.07
CA LYS A 11 2.13 1.72 -8.85
C LYS A 11 1.84 3.17 -8.51
N MET A 12 0.92 3.79 -9.24
CA MET A 12 0.53 5.18 -8.99
C MET A 12 -0.11 5.33 -7.60
N ILE A 13 -1.09 4.49 -7.29
CA ILE A 13 -1.79 4.48 -6.00
C ILE A 13 -0.83 4.21 -4.84
N ASP A 14 0.08 3.24 -4.99
CA ASP A 14 1.11 2.94 -4.00
C ASP A 14 2.06 4.11 -3.82
N GLY A 15 2.51 4.76 -4.91
CA GLY A 15 3.31 5.98 -4.84
C GLY A 15 2.64 7.06 -3.98
N ASP A 16 1.40 7.39 -4.30
CA ASP A 16 0.63 8.43 -3.61
C ASP A 16 0.38 8.08 -2.14
N PHE A 17 -0.01 6.85 -1.85
CA PHE A 17 -0.25 6.36 -0.48
C PHE A 17 1.01 6.45 0.38
N ASN A 18 2.16 6.06 -0.19
CA ASN A 18 3.41 6.10 0.56
C ASN A 18 3.88 7.54 0.82
N LEU A 19 3.69 8.46 -0.13
CA LEU A 19 3.97 9.87 0.09
C LEU A 19 3.07 10.45 1.19
N PHE A 20 1.78 10.07 1.20
CA PHE A 20 0.86 10.41 2.27
C PHE A 20 1.35 9.93 3.64
N LEU A 21 1.79 8.66 3.75
CA LEU A 21 2.34 8.13 5.00
C LEU A 21 3.63 8.82 5.44
N GLU A 22 4.54 9.11 4.53
CA GLU A 22 5.80 9.82 4.85
C GLU A 22 5.50 11.21 5.41
N ASN A 23 4.64 11.99 4.74
CA ASN A 23 4.22 13.31 5.21
C ASN A 23 3.54 13.26 6.59
N LEU A 24 2.71 12.24 6.82
CA LEU A 24 2.01 12.06 8.10
C LEU A 24 2.96 11.73 9.26
N LEU A 25 4.06 11.02 9.00
CA LEU A 25 5.07 10.69 10.01
C LEU A 25 6.04 11.85 10.29
N GLU A 26 6.16 12.79 9.37
CA GLU A 26 6.96 14.02 9.57
C GLU A 26 6.21 15.07 10.40
N ASP A 27 4.87 15.03 10.40
CA ASP A 27 4.03 15.90 11.22
C ASP A 27 4.21 15.59 12.72
N LYS A 28 4.80 16.55 13.45
CA LYS A 28 5.13 16.42 14.86
C LYS A 28 3.92 16.44 15.79
N SER A 29 2.76 16.95 15.33
CA SER A 29 1.57 17.04 16.17
C SER A 29 1.04 15.65 16.54
N HIS A 30 1.11 14.67 15.62
CA HIS A 30 0.68 13.28 15.79
C HIS A 30 -0.68 13.09 16.49
N GLU A 31 -1.52 14.12 16.48
CA GLU A 31 -2.84 14.06 17.05
C GLU A 31 -3.77 13.33 16.09
N TYR A 32 -4.81 12.74 16.67
CA TYR A 32 -5.86 12.12 15.88
C TYR A 32 -6.56 13.17 15.00
N SER A 33 -6.74 12.84 13.72
CA SER A 33 -7.39 13.69 12.73
C SER A 33 -8.44 12.89 11.94
N HIS A 34 -9.67 13.37 11.93
CA HIS A 34 -10.74 12.80 11.09
C HIS A 34 -10.37 12.81 9.60
N GLU A 35 -9.55 13.76 9.14
CA GLU A 35 -9.09 13.78 7.76
C GLU A 35 -8.17 12.58 7.46
N VAL A 36 -7.27 12.26 8.39
CA VAL A 36 -6.34 11.14 8.25
C VAL A 36 -7.11 9.82 8.24
N GLU A 37 -8.06 9.64 9.16
CA GLU A 37 -8.93 8.45 9.16
C GLU A 37 -9.68 8.31 7.83
N ARG A 38 -10.29 9.39 7.33
CA ARG A 38 -10.99 9.38 6.05
C ARG A 38 -10.06 8.98 4.89
N LYS A 39 -8.85 9.54 4.82
CA LYS A 39 -7.87 9.19 3.78
C LYS A 39 -7.44 7.73 3.85
N LEU A 40 -7.22 7.18 5.05
CA LEU A 40 -6.91 5.76 5.22
C LEU A 40 -8.05 4.87 4.69
N THR A 41 -9.30 5.23 5.00
CA THR A 41 -10.49 4.54 4.47
C THR A 41 -10.58 4.63 2.95
N GLU A 42 -10.32 5.81 2.37
CA GLU A 42 -10.30 6.03 0.91
C GLU A 42 -9.27 5.12 0.23
N TYR A 43 -8.02 5.10 0.71
CA TYR A 43 -6.99 4.21 0.18
C TYR A 43 -7.37 2.74 0.35
N LYS A 44 -7.90 2.32 1.51
CA LYS A 44 -8.34 0.95 1.74
C LYS A 44 -9.34 0.50 0.68
N ASN A 45 -10.35 1.30 0.40
CA ASN A 45 -11.37 1.00 -0.61
C ASN A 45 -10.76 0.94 -2.03
N ILE A 46 -9.79 1.80 -2.33
CA ILE A 46 -9.07 1.76 -3.62
C ILE A 46 -8.33 0.43 -3.79
N TYR A 47 -7.60 -0.03 -2.77
CA TYR A 47 -6.90 -1.32 -2.83
C TYR A 47 -7.85 -2.52 -2.87
N GLU A 48 -9.00 -2.44 -2.19
CA GLU A 48 -10.05 -3.45 -2.30
C GLU A 48 -10.56 -3.58 -3.73
N ASN A 49 -10.84 -2.44 -4.38
CA ASN A 49 -11.24 -2.43 -5.79
C ASN A 49 -10.15 -2.97 -6.71
N LEU A 50 -8.87 -2.60 -6.50
CA LEU A 50 -7.76 -3.16 -7.27
C LEU A 50 -7.66 -4.68 -7.10
N LYS A 51 -7.91 -5.19 -5.90
CA LYS A 51 -7.93 -6.64 -5.65
C LYS A 51 -9.01 -7.30 -6.50
N VAL A 52 -10.24 -6.77 -6.49
CA VAL A 52 -11.34 -7.27 -7.33
C VAL A 52 -10.98 -7.18 -8.82
N GLU A 53 -10.48 -6.04 -9.30
CA GLU A 53 -10.05 -5.86 -10.69
C GLU A 53 -8.99 -6.90 -11.11
N SER A 54 -8.04 -7.19 -10.20
CA SER A 54 -6.97 -8.16 -10.44
C SER A 54 -7.48 -9.61 -10.46
N ASP A 55 -8.56 -9.92 -9.72
CA ASP A 55 -9.16 -11.24 -9.68
C ASP A 55 -9.87 -11.60 -11.00
N GLU A 56 -10.30 -10.60 -11.76
CA GLU A 56 -10.93 -10.75 -13.07
C GLU A 56 -9.94 -10.81 -14.25
N ILE A 57 -8.63 -10.72 -14.01
CA ILE A 57 -7.64 -10.76 -15.09
C ILE A 57 -7.50 -12.19 -15.59
N GLN A 58 -7.76 -12.39 -16.88
CA GLN A 58 -7.44 -13.62 -17.60
C GLN A 58 -6.15 -13.45 -18.40
N ILE A 59 -5.25 -14.41 -18.25
CA ILE A 59 -3.93 -14.44 -18.89
C ILE A 59 -3.58 -15.88 -19.25
N ASP A 60 -2.59 -16.03 -20.12
CA ASP A 60 -1.93 -17.30 -20.43
C ASP A 60 -1.01 -17.76 -19.28
N GLU A 61 -0.55 -19.02 -19.36
CA GLU A 61 0.36 -19.60 -18.37
C GLU A 61 1.70 -18.85 -18.27
N GLU A 62 2.18 -18.30 -19.39
CA GLU A 62 3.47 -17.58 -19.47
C GLU A 62 3.50 -16.37 -18.54
N ARG A 63 2.37 -15.69 -18.33
CA ARG A 63 2.26 -14.50 -17.46
C ARG A 63 1.68 -14.79 -16.09
N SER A 64 1.47 -16.07 -15.74
CA SER A 64 0.82 -16.48 -14.50
C SER A 64 1.56 -16.00 -13.24
N ASN A 65 2.88 -15.93 -13.30
CA ASN A 65 3.71 -15.40 -12.23
C ASN A 65 3.55 -13.88 -12.08
N ASP A 66 3.53 -13.12 -13.18
CA ASP A 66 3.34 -11.67 -13.14
C ASP A 66 2.02 -11.29 -12.46
N LEU A 67 0.92 -11.97 -12.80
CA LEU A 67 -0.38 -11.74 -12.17
C LEU A 67 -0.37 -12.11 -10.69
N ARG A 68 0.29 -13.23 -10.34
CA ARG A 68 0.42 -13.65 -8.95
C ARG A 68 1.18 -12.62 -8.12
N ASP A 69 2.28 -12.10 -8.64
CA ASP A 69 3.09 -11.09 -7.97
C ASP A 69 2.30 -9.78 -7.79
N LEU A 70 1.57 -9.34 -8.82
CA LEU A 70 0.67 -8.18 -8.71
C LEU A 70 -0.39 -8.39 -7.61
N LYS A 71 -1.05 -9.55 -7.57
CA LYS A 71 -2.04 -9.87 -6.54
C LYS A 71 -1.43 -9.85 -5.14
N TYR A 72 -0.23 -10.39 -4.98
CA TYR A 72 0.49 -10.34 -3.70
C TYR A 72 0.78 -8.90 -3.26
N LEU A 73 1.24 -8.05 -4.17
CA LEU A 73 1.51 -6.64 -3.89
C LEU A 73 0.24 -5.90 -3.45
N ILE A 74 -0.87 -6.08 -4.18
CA ILE A 74 -2.16 -5.46 -3.85
C ILE A 74 -2.63 -5.90 -2.46
N VAL A 75 -2.56 -7.21 -2.17
CA VAL A 75 -3.03 -7.76 -0.90
C VAL A 75 -2.15 -7.34 0.29
N ASP A 76 -0.82 -7.29 0.12
CA ASP A 76 0.10 -6.80 1.17
C ASP A 76 -0.23 -5.34 1.53
N SER A 77 -0.43 -4.48 0.53
CA SER A 77 -0.82 -3.07 0.75
C SER A 77 -2.22 -2.94 1.36
N TYR A 78 -3.18 -3.78 0.96
CA TYR A 78 -4.52 -3.79 1.55
C TYR A 78 -4.50 -4.16 3.04
N PHE A 79 -3.75 -5.20 3.42
CA PHE A 79 -3.63 -5.58 4.83
C PHE A 79 -2.90 -4.54 5.67
N LEU A 80 -1.87 -3.90 5.10
CA LEU A 80 -1.24 -2.75 5.77
C LEU A 80 -2.25 -1.64 6.06
N LEU A 81 -3.10 -1.30 5.09
CA LEU A 81 -4.13 -0.28 5.27
C LEU A 81 -5.18 -0.65 6.32
N ILE A 82 -5.58 -1.92 6.38
CA ILE A 82 -6.47 -2.42 7.44
C ILE A 82 -5.83 -2.21 8.82
N ASP A 83 -4.55 -2.57 8.98
CA ASP A 83 -3.85 -2.36 10.25
C ASP A 83 -3.80 -0.88 10.62
N LEU A 84 -3.39 -0.04 9.67
CA LEU A 84 -3.23 1.40 9.88
C LEU A 84 -4.55 2.09 10.19
N GLU A 85 -5.61 1.82 9.43
CA GLU A 85 -6.95 2.35 9.68
C GLU A 85 -7.44 1.95 11.08
N ASN A 86 -7.31 0.67 11.46
CA ASN A 86 -7.72 0.20 12.77
C ASN A 86 -6.95 0.88 13.90
N PHE A 87 -5.62 0.89 13.85
CA PHE A 87 -4.82 1.55 14.88
C PHE A 87 -5.15 3.04 14.99
N TYR A 88 -5.36 3.72 13.86
CA TYR A 88 -5.69 5.14 13.86
C TYR A 88 -7.08 5.42 14.45
N LYS A 89 -8.08 4.64 14.03
CA LYS A 89 -9.48 4.71 14.51
C LYS A 89 -9.59 4.48 16.01
N TYR A 90 -8.83 3.52 16.55
CA TYR A 90 -8.79 3.23 17.99
C TYR A 90 -7.80 4.10 18.76
N LYS A 91 -7.22 5.13 18.12
CA LYS A 91 -6.26 6.07 18.72
C LYS A 91 -5.00 5.40 19.28
N GLU A 92 -4.64 4.23 18.75
CA GLU A 92 -3.38 3.54 19.04
C GLU A 92 -2.23 4.14 18.21
N ILE A 93 -1.98 5.44 18.39
CA ILE A 93 -1.07 6.24 17.54
C ILE A 93 0.35 5.66 17.49
N GLU A 94 0.86 5.13 18.59
CA GLU A 94 2.20 4.52 18.61
C GLU A 94 2.27 3.22 17.79
N ARG A 95 1.19 2.41 17.79
CA ARG A 95 1.11 1.22 16.93
C ARG A 95 1.01 1.61 15.46
N PHE A 96 0.19 2.63 15.16
CA PHE A 96 0.08 3.21 13.83
C PHE A 96 1.45 3.64 13.30
N LYS A 97 2.18 4.48 14.07
CA LYS A 97 3.52 4.95 13.71
C LYS A 97 4.48 3.79 13.48
N MET A 98 4.55 2.86 14.42
CA MET A 98 5.44 1.70 14.32
C MET A 98 5.16 0.90 13.05
N ARG A 99 3.87 0.66 12.73
CA ARG A 99 3.47 -0.06 11.53
C ARG A 99 3.85 0.68 10.25
N ALA A 100 3.59 1.99 10.18
CA ALA A 100 3.91 2.83 9.02
C ALA A 100 5.43 2.95 8.81
N VAL A 101 6.21 3.18 9.88
CA VAL A 101 7.68 3.25 9.82
C VAL A 101 8.28 1.92 9.36
N ASN A 102 7.78 0.80 9.88
CA ASN A 102 8.25 -0.53 9.47
C ASN A 102 8.04 -0.77 7.98
N HIS A 103 6.89 -0.35 7.45
CA HIS A 103 6.58 -0.42 6.03
C HIS A 103 7.54 0.42 5.19
N ILE A 104 7.70 1.71 5.51
CA ILE A 104 8.60 2.61 4.79
C ILE A 104 10.04 2.08 4.79
N ASN A 105 10.52 1.62 5.96
CA ASN A 105 11.86 1.06 6.08
C ASN A 105 12.04 -0.25 5.29
N LYS A 106 11.02 -1.12 5.25
CA LYS A 106 11.03 -2.34 4.41
C LYS A 106 11.19 -1.96 2.93
N ARG A 107 10.44 -0.96 2.45
CA ARG A 107 10.53 -0.49 1.06
C ARG A 107 11.90 0.11 0.73
N ARG A 108 12.44 0.97 1.60
CA ARG A 108 13.78 1.55 1.42
C ARG A 108 14.88 0.50 1.34
N ARG A 109 14.77 -0.60 2.12
CA ARG A 109 15.71 -1.73 2.01
C ARG A 109 15.56 -2.48 0.69
N ALA A 110 14.34 -2.71 0.23
CA ALA A 110 14.09 -3.38 -1.05
C ALA A 110 14.62 -2.57 -2.23
N SER A 111 14.44 -1.24 -2.23
CA SER A 111 14.99 -0.36 -3.27
C SER A 111 16.52 -0.35 -3.23
N PHE A 112 17.13 -0.27 -2.05
CA PHE A 112 18.57 -0.33 -1.90
C PHE A 112 19.14 -1.67 -2.42
N ALA A 113 18.55 -2.80 -2.04
CA ALA A 113 18.98 -4.12 -2.52
C ALA A 113 18.91 -4.26 -4.06
N SER A 114 17.90 -3.65 -4.69
CA SER A 114 17.76 -3.64 -6.16
C SER A 114 18.85 -2.83 -6.86
N TYR A 115 19.47 -1.86 -6.17
CA TYR A 115 20.53 -1.02 -6.71
C TYR A 115 21.88 -1.75 -6.82
N PHE A 116 22.17 -2.70 -5.91
CA PHE A 116 23.42 -3.48 -5.90
C PHE A 116 23.32 -4.80 -6.69
N SER A 117 22.15 -5.11 -7.25
CA SER A 117 21.90 -6.33 -8.02
C SER A 117 21.95 -6.09 -9.54
N ARG A 118 22.44 -4.93 -9.98
CA ARG A 118 22.69 -4.54 -11.37
C ARG A 118 24.18 -4.47 -11.64
#